data_AF-A0A2A9CXM2-F1
#
_entry.id   AF-A0A2A9CXM2-F1
#
_cell.length_a   1.000
_cell.length_b   1.000
_cell.length_c   1.000
_cell.angle_alpha   90.00
_cell.angle_beta   90.00
_cell.angle_gamma   90.00
#
_symmetry.space_group_name_H-M   'P 1'
#
loop_
_entity.id
_entity.type
_entity.pdbx_description
1 polymer ?
#
loop_
_entity_poly.entity_id
_entity_poly.type
_entity_poly.pdbx_seq_one_letter_code
_entity_poly.pdbx_strand_id
1 'polypeptide(L)'
;MRSAFDKLISWTGLGMAAVLLVAGGLLTWASVFVGDQVNSQLSAQDITMPTSEAIDAQLESGRLSQEDADALYPFAGKEMVTGPAARAYADHYIQAHMNAGSYGLEATVSEMGVDTSAWELPLTYSSAGTVSSAIEADESLSDDVKAEATQAVSDFRMDTLFTGNTLRGLLLYGYAFATIGSIAGIAAVVCFVGAVALAILGVFGLRHAGKVAATEKAAA
;
A
#
# COMPACT_ATOMS: atom_id res chain seq x y z
N MET A 1 42.99 31.47 -19.48
CA MET A 1 41.54 31.52 -19.08
C MET A 1 40.90 30.13 -19.05
N ARG A 2 41.28 29.21 -19.93
CA ARG A 2 40.67 27.86 -20.04
C ARG A 2 40.86 27.04 -18.75
N SER A 3 42.07 27.03 -18.17
CA SER A 3 42.33 26.35 -16.88
C SER A 3 41.48 26.86 -15.70
N ALA A 4 41.19 28.16 -15.64
CA ALA A 4 40.36 28.72 -14.56
C ALA A 4 38.88 28.31 -14.70
N PHE A 5 38.37 28.29 -15.93
CA PHE A 5 37.02 27.82 -16.26
C PHE A 5 36.86 26.33 -15.97
N ASP A 6 37.84 25.49 -16.35
CA ASP A 6 37.82 24.04 -16.09
C ASP A 6 37.83 23.74 -14.58
N LYS A 7 38.60 24.50 -13.78
CA LYS A 7 38.60 24.38 -12.31
C LYS A 7 37.24 24.72 -11.72
N LEU A 8 36.60 25.80 -12.17
CA LEU A 8 35.28 26.21 -11.67
C LEU A 8 34.24 25.11 -11.91
N ILE A 9 34.13 24.59 -13.13
CA ILE A 9 33.19 23.51 -13.47
C ILE A 9 33.46 22.26 -12.63
N SER A 10 34.74 21.90 -12.46
CA SER A 10 35.13 20.72 -11.70
C SER A 10 34.75 20.84 -10.22
N TRP A 11 34.96 22.01 -9.61
CA TRP A 11 34.56 22.27 -8.22
C TRP A 11 33.04 22.28 -8.04
N THR A 12 32.29 22.84 -8.98
CA THR A 12 30.83 22.77 -8.97
C THR A 12 30.34 21.32 -9.05
N GLY A 13 30.96 20.50 -9.92
CA GLY A 13 30.67 19.07 -10.03
C GLY A 13 30.94 18.31 -8.73
N LEU A 14 32.09 18.56 -8.08
CA LEU A 14 32.42 17.99 -6.78
C LEU A 14 31.48 18.46 -5.66
N GLY A 15 31.08 19.73 -5.68
CA GLY A 15 30.08 20.27 -4.75
C GLY A 15 28.73 19.56 -4.89
N MET A 16 28.25 19.39 -6.13
CA MET A 16 27.02 18.64 -6.40
C MET A 16 27.15 17.15 -6.01
N ALA A 17 28.30 16.53 -6.24
CA ALA A 17 28.57 15.16 -5.81
C ALA A 17 28.44 15.01 -4.28
N ALA A 18 28.95 15.96 -3.50
CA ALA A 18 28.82 15.97 -2.05
C ALA A 18 27.35 16.12 -1.61
N VAL A 19 26.58 17.01 -2.25
CA VAL A 19 25.14 17.16 -1.98
C VAL A 19 24.38 15.87 -2.27
N LEU A 20 24.64 15.24 -3.41
CA LEU A 20 24.01 13.96 -3.78
C LEU A 20 24.40 12.84 -2.80
N LEU A 21 25.63 12.81 -2.32
CA LEU A 21 26.06 11.82 -1.34
C LEU A 21 25.30 11.98 -0.01
N VAL A 22 25.14 13.22 0.48
CA VAL A 22 24.34 13.51 1.68
C VAL A 22 22.87 13.15 1.47
N ALA A 23 22.30 13.55 0.33
CA ALA A 23 20.92 13.21 -0.03
C ALA A 23 20.70 11.70 -0.10
N GLY A 24 21.61 10.95 -0.72
CA GLY A 24 21.58 9.49 -0.78
C GLY A 24 21.61 8.86 0.62
N GLY A 25 22.44 9.38 1.52
CA GLY A 25 22.47 8.95 2.92
C GLY A 25 21.14 9.16 3.64
N LEU A 26 20.55 10.35 3.53
CA LEU A 26 19.26 10.67 4.15
C LEU A 26 18.11 9.83 3.57
N LEU A 27 18.09 9.61 2.25
CA LEU A 27 17.10 8.76 1.58
C LEU A 27 17.24 7.28 1.98
N THR A 28 18.47 6.81 2.17
CA THR A 28 18.73 5.46 2.70
C THR A 28 18.17 5.32 4.12
N TRP A 29 18.45 6.30 4.99
CA TRP A 29 17.91 6.31 6.34
C TRP A 29 16.38 6.32 6.37
N ALA A 30 15.76 7.15 5.53
CA ALA A 30 14.30 7.18 5.39
C ALA A 30 13.74 5.84 4.91
N SER A 31 14.37 5.21 3.92
CA SER A 31 13.95 3.90 3.40
C SER A 31 13.98 2.81 4.47
N VAL A 32 15.08 2.73 5.23
CA VAL A 32 15.23 1.76 6.32
C VAL A 32 14.23 2.02 7.44
N PHE A 33 14.13 3.26 7.91
CA PHE A 33 13.19 3.64 8.96
C PHE A 33 11.75 3.26 8.61
N VAL A 34 11.31 3.58 7.39
CA VAL A 34 9.96 3.24 6.92
C VAL A 34 9.77 1.73 6.83
N GLY A 35 10.76 0.99 6.34
CA GLY A 35 10.73 -0.47 6.31
C GLY A 35 10.54 -1.09 7.70
N ASP A 36 11.32 -0.61 8.68
CA ASP A 36 11.24 -1.07 10.07
C ASP A 36 9.88 -0.74 10.71
N GLN A 37 9.34 0.46 10.46
CA GLN A 37 8.02 0.84 10.97
C GLN A 37 6.91 0.00 10.35
N VAL A 38 6.93 -0.22 9.04
CA VAL A 38 5.94 -1.08 8.37
C VAL A 38 6.01 -2.49 8.93
N ASN A 39 7.20 -3.08 9.02
CA ASN A 39 7.36 -4.42 9.55
C ASN A 39 6.88 -4.52 11.01
N SER A 40 7.27 -3.58 11.88
CA SER A 40 6.87 -3.55 13.28
C SER A 40 5.35 -3.42 13.46
N GLN A 41 4.73 -2.47 12.77
CA GLN A 41 3.29 -2.22 12.88
C GLN A 41 2.46 -3.39 12.33
N LEU A 42 2.88 -3.98 11.21
CA LEU A 42 2.19 -5.11 10.62
C LEU A 42 2.39 -6.41 11.43
N SER A 43 3.59 -6.63 11.97
CA SER A 43 3.86 -7.77 12.86
C SER A 43 3.02 -7.69 14.14
N ALA A 44 2.81 -6.49 14.67
CA ALA A 44 1.98 -6.28 15.86
C ALA A 44 0.50 -6.66 15.65
N GLN A 45 0.03 -6.80 14.40
CA GLN A 45 -1.32 -7.27 14.11
C GLN A 45 -1.47 -8.79 14.27
N ASP A 46 -0.37 -9.54 14.29
CA ASP A 46 -0.35 -11.00 14.42
C ASP A 46 -1.26 -11.73 13.41
N ILE A 47 -1.29 -11.22 12.18
CA ILE A 47 -2.09 -11.80 11.09
C ILE A 47 -1.21 -12.73 10.25
N THR A 48 -1.63 -13.98 10.16
CA THR A 48 -1.11 -14.96 9.20
C THR A 48 -2.01 -15.01 7.97
N MET A 49 -1.42 -14.95 6.79
CA MET A 49 -2.14 -15.07 5.51
C MET A 49 -2.79 -16.46 5.41
N PRO A 50 -3.95 -16.59 4.74
CA PRO A 50 -4.60 -17.89 4.56
C PRO A 50 -3.64 -18.88 3.88
N THR A 51 -3.73 -20.16 4.26
CA THR A 51 -2.94 -21.21 3.60
C THR A 51 -3.49 -21.46 2.19
N SER A 52 -2.71 -22.10 1.32
CA SER A 52 -3.16 -22.45 -0.02
C SER A 52 -4.43 -23.30 0.02
N GLU A 53 -4.51 -24.26 0.95
CA GLU A 53 -5.70 -25.09 1.12
C GLU A 53 -6.93 -24.29 1.54
N ALA A 54 -6.74 -23.25 2.37
CA ALA A 54 -7.83 -22.36 2.77
C ALA A 54 -8.26 -21.44 1.63
N ILE A 55 -7.31 -20.97 0.80
CA ILE A 55 -7.61 -20.20 -0.40
C ILE A 55 -8.41 -21.05 -1.39
N ASP A 56 -7.95 -22.27 -1.67
CA ASP A 56 -8.61 -23.22 -2.58
C ASP A 56 -10.03 -23.52 -2.13
N ALA A 57 -10.22 -23.84 -0.85
CA ALA A 57 -11.55 -24.13 -0.29
C ALA A 57 -12.51 -22.92 -0.43
N GLN A 58 -12.00 -21.70 -0.24
CA GLN A 58 -12.83 -20.51 -0.38
C GLN A 58 -13.14 -20.15 -1.84
N LEU A 59 -12.20 -20.41 -2.75
CA LEU A 59 -12.41 -20.29 -4.19
C LEU A 59 -13.48 -21.29 -4.66
N GLU A 60 -13.40 -22.56 -4.23
CA GLU A 60 -14.40 -23.59 -4.52
C GLU A 60 -15.79 -23.23 -3.98
N SER A 61 -15.85 -22.61 -2.78
CA SER A 61 -17.10 -22.12 -2.20
C SER A 61 -17.68 -20.90 -2.91
N GLY A 62 -16.94 -20.27 -3.83
CA GLY A 62 -17.32 -19.03 -4.51
C GLY A 62 -17.16 -17.78 -3.64
N ARG A 63 -16.56 -17.88 -2.45
CA ARG A 63 -16.30 -16.75 -1.55
C ARG A 63 -15.16 -15.86 -2.05
N LEU A 64 -14.16 -16.46 -2.70
CA LEU A 64 -13.08 -15.75 -3.38
C LEU A 64 -13.25 -15.94 -4.89
N SER A 65 -12.89 -14.91 -5.66
CA SER A 65 -12.71 -15.06 -7.11
C SER A 65 -11.34 -15.68 -7.42
N GLN A 66 -11.15 -16.12 -8.67
CA GLN A 66 -9.82 -16.56 -9.13
C GLN A 66 -8.77 -15.45 -8.99
N GLU A 67 -9.15 -14.20 -9.28
CA GLU A 67 -8.27 -13.03 -9.13
C GLU A 67 -7.84 -12.84 -7.67
N ASP A 68 -8.77 -13.02 -6.73
CA ASP A 68 -8.48 -12.92 -5.30
C ASP A 68 -7.51 -14.03 -4.86
N ALA A 69 -7.78 -15.27 -5.29
CA ALA A 69 -6.91 -16.41 -4.99
C ALA A 69 -5.48 -16.18 -5.54
N ASP A 70 -5.37 -15.76 -6.81
CA ASP A 70 -4.11 -15.49 -7.49
C ASP A 70 -3.27 -14.42 -6.75
N ALA A 71 -3.92 -13.39 -6.22
CA ALA A 71 -3.26 -12.35 -5.44
C ALA A 71 -2.79 -12.83 -4.05
N LEU A 72 -3.44 -13.83 -3.48
CA LEU A 72 -3.15 -14.36 -2.14
C LEU A 72 -2.07 -15.46 -2.14
N TYR A 73 -2.02 -16.32 -3.16
CA TYR A 73 -1.06 -17.44 -3.23
C TYR A 73 0.42 -17.06 -2.98
N PRO A 74 0.96 -15.93 -3.48
CA PRO A 74 2.35 -15.55 -3.23
C PRO A 74 2.68 -15.38 -1.75
N PHE A 75 1.66 -15.15 -0.92
CA PHE A 75 1.76 -14.88 0.50
C PHE A 75 1.19 -16.00 1.37
N ALA A 76 0.69 -17.09 0.77
CA ALA A 76 -0.02 -18.15 1.48
C ALA A 76 0.77 -18.69 2.68
N GLY A 77 0.10 -18.74 3.84
CA GLY A 77 0.67 -19.21 5.11
C GLY A 77 1.81 -18.38 5.71
N LYS A 78 2.17 -17.23 5.10
CA LYS A 78 3.21 -16.34 5.63
C LYS A 78 2.59 -15.32 6.60
N GLU A 79 3.40 -14.81 7.51
CA GLU A 79 3.01 -13.66 8.33
C GLU A 79 2.85 -12.41 7.45
N MET A 80 1.81 -11.63 7.70
CA MET A 80 1.47 -10.44 6.92
C MET A 80 2.33 -9.24 7.35
N VAL A 81 3.65 -9.31 7.16
CA VAL A 81 4.63 -8.33 7.69
C VAL A 81 5.25 -7.42 6.64
N THR A 82 4.70 -7.42 5.42
CA THR A 82 5.16 -6.59 4.30
C THR A 82 4.01 -5.80 3.70
N GLY A 83 4.31 -4.63 3.13
CA GLY A 83 3.31 -3.82 2.42
C GLY A 83 2.55 -4.59 1.34
N PRO A 84 3.22 -5.34 0.43
CA PRO A 84 2.54 -6.14 -0.58
C PRO A 84 1.60 -7.21 0.01
N ALA A 85 1.99 -7.90 1.09
CA ALA A 85 1.12 -8.85 1.77
C ALA A 85 -0.09 -8.17 2.41
N ALA A 86 0.11 -7.01 3.06
CA ALA A 86 -0.97 -6.21 3.65
C ALA A 86 -1.97 -5.76 2.60
N ARG A 87 -1.50 -5.32 1.42
CA ARG A 87 -2.39 -4.99 0.30
C ARG A 87 -3.15 -6.20 -0.21
N ALA A 88 -2.48 -7.34 -0.41
CA ALA A 88 -3.13 -8.56 -0.88
C ALA A 88 -4.25 -8.99 0.08
N TYR A 89 -3.98 -9.02 1.38
CA TYR A 89 -4.99 -9.34 2.39
C TYR A 89 -6.14 -8.32 2.42
N ALA A 90 -5.82 -7.03 2.35
CA ALA A 90 -6.81 -5.96 2.35
C ALA A 90 -7.77 -6.04 1.14
N ASP A 91 -7.22 -6.08 -0.06
CA ASP A 91 -8.00 -5.96 -1.29
C ASP A 91 -8.64 -7.29 -1.72
N HIS A 92 -8.03 -8.44 -1.40
CA HIS A 92 -8.47 -9.74 -1.93
C HIS A 92 -8.99 -10.71 -0.86
N TYR A 93 -8.71 -10.47 0.42
CA TYR A 93 -9.28 -11.28 1.49
C TYR A 93 -10.40 -10.54 2.22
N ILE A 94 -10.09 -9.40 2.87
CA ILE A 94 -11.08 -8.65 3.67
C ILE A 94 -12.23 -8.16 2.80
N GLN A 95 -11.94 -7.54 1.65
CA GLN A 95 -12.99 -7.04 0.76
C GLN A 95 -13.90 -8.15 0.24
N ALA A 96 -13.32 -9.28 -0.18
CA ALA A 96 -14.09 -10.43 -0.65
C ALA A 96 -15.01 -10.99 0.46
N HIS A 97 -14.52 -11.08 1.71
CA HIS A 97 -15.33 -11.53 2.84
C HIS A 97 -16.46 -10.55 3.19
N MET A 98 -16.21 -9.24 3.16
CA MET A 98 -17.27 -8.25 3.36
C MET A 98 -18.34 -8.34 2.27
N ASN A 99 -17.93 -8.52 1.01
CA ASN A 99 -18.84 -8.69 -0.10
C ASN A 99 -19.67 -9.97 0.08
N ALA A 100 -19.03 -11.10 0.37
CA ALA A 100 -19.70 -12.37 0.66
C ALA A 100 -20.68 -12.26 1.83
N GLY A 101 -20.30 -11.54 2.89
CA GLY A 101 -21.17 -11.28 4.04
C GLY A 101 -22.43 -10.48 3.68
N SER A 102 -22.38 -9.63 2.65
CA SER A 102 -23.56 -8.90 2.18
C SER A 102 -24.62 -9.84 1.62
N TYR A 103 -24.21 -10.87 0.86
CA TYR A 103 -25.12 -11.91 0.35
C TYR A 103 -25.65 -12.79 1.48
N GLY A 104 -24.84 -13.08 2.50
CA GLY A 104 -25.28 -13.83 3.68
C GLY A 104 -26.33 -13.08 4.51
N LEU A 105 -26.15 -11.77 4.71
CA LEU A 105 -27.14 -10.91 5.34
C LEU A 105 -28.43 -10.85 4.52
N GLU A 106 -28.32 -10.66 3.20
CA GLU A 106 -29.47 -10.62 2.30
C GLU A 106 -30.29 -11.91 2.39
N ALA A 107 -29.65 -13.07 2.31
CA ALA A 107 -30.32 -14.36 2.49
C ALA A 107 -31.02 -14.45 3.86
N THR A 108 -30.32 -14.05 4.93
CA THR A 108 -30.86 -14.09 6.30
C THR A 108 -32.12 -13.25 6.44
N VAL A 109 -32.11 -11.99 5.98
CA VAL A 109 -33.28 -11.12 6.12
C VAL A 109 -34.40 -11.48 5.14
N SER A 110 -34.07 -12.06 3.98
CA SER A 110 -35.06 -12.56 3.03
C SER A 110 -35.88 -13.70 3.63
N GLU A 111 -35.24 -14.61 4.39
CA GLU A 111 -35.93 -15.66 5.15
C GLU A 111 -36.87 -15.11 6.21
N MET A 112 -36.63 -13.90 6.71
CA MET A 112 -37.51 -13.19 7.65
C MET A 112 -38.71 -12.51 6.97
N GLY A 113 -38.79 -12.56 5.63
CA GLY A 113 -39.86 -11.97 4.84
C GLY A 113 -39.58 -10.57 4.29
N VAL A 114 -38.35 -10.06 4.44
CA VAL A 114 -37.94 -8.78 3.85
C VAL A 114 -37.80 -8.93 2.33
N ASP A 115 -38.41 -8.04 1.56
CA ASP A 115 -38.18 -7.98 0.11
C ASP A 115 -36.79 -7.40 -0.19
N THR A 116 -35.88 -8.27 -0.63
CA THR A 116 -34.50 -7.94 -0.98
C THR A 116 -34.27 -7.74 -2.47
N SER A 117 -35.31 -7.88 -3.31
CA SER A 117 -35.18 -7.88 -4.77
C SER A 117 -34.62 -6.58 -5.35
N ALA A 118 -34.79 -5.46 -4.64
CA ALA A 118 -34.28 -4.15 -5.02
C ALA A 118 -32.87 -3.84 -4.47
N TRP A 119 -32.25 -4.76 -3.71
CA TRP A 119 -30.96 -4.48 -3.09
C TRP A 119 -29.83 -4.55 -4.11
N GLU A 120 -28.99 -3.51 -4.13
CA GLU A 120 -27.73 -3.52 -4.87
C GLU A 120 -26.62 -4.13 -4.00
N LEU A 121 -26.22 -5.35 -4.34
CA LEU A 121 -25.14 -6.09 -3.68
C LEU A 121 -23.80 -5.96 -4.44
N PRO A 122 -22.65 -6.01 -3.74
CA PRO A 122 -22.50 -6.09 -2.29
C PRO A 122 -22.85 -4.78 -1.59
N LEU A 123 -23.30 -4.86 -0.34
CA LEU A 123 -23.64 -3.68 0.44
C LEU A 123 -22.38 -2.90 0.82
N THR A 124 -22.52 -1.59 0.81
CA THR A 124 -21.54 -0.64 1.33
C THR A 124 -22.01 -0.12 2.68
N TYR A 125 -21.12 0.52 3.43
CA TYR A 125 -21.49 1.13 4.71
C TYR A 125 -22.67 2.12 4.58
N SER A 126 -22.77 2.81 3.43
CA SER A 126 -23.87 3.75 3.16
C SER A 126 -25.14 3.02 2.73
N SER A 127 -25.04 2.05 1.83
CA SER A 127 -26.23 1.34 1.34
C SER A 127 -26.85 0.41 2.39
N ALA A 128 -26.07 -0.08 3.36
CA ALA A 128 -26.63 -0.76 4.52
C ALA A 128 -27.55 0.16 5.35
N GLY A 129 -27.21 1.46 5.45
CA GLY A 129 -28.08 2.44 6.11
C GLY A 129 -29.39 2.68 5.34
N THR A 130 -29.32 2.78 4.01
CA THR A 130 -30.52 2.97 3.18
C THR A 130 -31.43 1.74 3.22
N VAL A 131 -30.84 0.55 3.23
CA VAL A 131 -31.54 -0.73 3.38
C VAL A 131 -32.27 -0.79 4.72
N SER A 132 -31.59 -0.46 5.83
CA SER A 132 -32.21 -0.40 7.15
C SER A 132 -33.42 0.55 7.18
N SER A 133 -33.31 1.76 6.61
CA SER A 133 -34.45 2.68 6.53
C SER A 133 -35.59 2.17 5.64
N ALA A 134 -35.29 1.41 4.58
CA ALA A 134 -36.30 0.82 3.72
C ALA A 134 -37.09 -0.28 4.45
N ILE A 135 -36.41 -1.12 5.25
CA ILE A 135 -37.05 -2.15 6.09
C ILE A 135 -38.01 -1.50 7.11
N GLU A 136 -37.55 -0.44 7.81
CA GLU A 136 -38.39 0.26 8.78
C GLU A 136 -39.65 0.87 8.15
N ALA A 137 -39.53 1.38 6.92
CA ALA A 137 -40.62 2.01 6.17
C ALA A 137 -41.60 1.01 5.53
N ASP A 138 -41.25 -0.28 5.45
CA ASP A 138 -42.09 -1.28 4.79
C ASP A 138 -43.32 -1.63 5.63
N GLU A 139 -44.50 -1.13 5.25
CA GLU A 139 -45.76 -1.38 5.96
C GLU A 139 -46.26 -2.84 5.87
N SER A 140 -45.67 -3.67 5.00
CA SER A 140 -46.03 -5.08 4.88
C SER A 140 -45.41 -5.98 5.95
N LEU A 141 -44.35 -5.50 6.61
CA LEU A 141 -43.65 -6.21 7.68
C LEU A 141 -44.25 -5.90 9.05
N SER A 142 -44.24 -6.89 9.94
CA SER A 142 -44.60 -6.71 11.35
C SER A 142 -43.48 -6.01 12.14
N ASP A 143 -43.84 -5.37 13.26
CA ASP A 143 -42.88 -4.58 14.07
C ASP A 143 -41.71 -5.44 14.62
N ASP A 144 -41.97 -6.71 14.92
CA ASP A 144 -40.96 -7.68 15.34
C ASP A 144 -39.98 -8.01 14.21
N VAL A 145 -40.46 -8.27 12.99
CA VAL A 145 -39.61 -8.52 11.82
C VAL A 145 -38.78 -7.30 11.49
N LYS A 146 -39.37 -6.09 11.54
CA LYS A 146 -38.63 -4.84 11.32
C LYS A 146 -37.49 -4.66 12.31
N ALA A 147 -37.77 -4.89 13.59
CA ALA A 147 -36.79 -4.74 14.65
C ALA A 147 -35.63 -5.73 14.47
N GLU A 148 -35.93 -7.01 14.24
CA GLU A 148 -34.92 -8.05 14.08
C GLU A 148 -34.09 -7.86 12.80
N ALA A 149 -34.73 -7.56 11.66
CA ALA A 149 -34.02 -7.40 10.38
C ALA A 149 -33.16 -6.13 10.38
N THR A 150 -33.67 -5.02 10.94
CA THR A 150 -32.90 -3.78 11.08
C THR A 150 -31.71 -3.97 12.02
N GLN A 151 -31.88 -4.75 13.09
CA GLN A 151 -30.78 -5.11 13.97
C GLN A 151 -29.71 -5.91 13.22
N ALA A 152 -30.08 -6.93 12.45
CA ALA A 152 -29.13 -7.71 11.65
C ALA A 152 -28.34 -6.84 10.65
N VAL A 153 -29.02 -5.89 9.98
CA VAL A 153 -28.37 -4.93 9.06
C VAL A 153 -27.43 -3.98 9.82
N SER A 154 -27.84 -3.50 10.99
CA SER A 154 -27.02 -2.63 11.84
C SER A 154 -25.77 -3.35 12.33
N ASP A 155 -25.92 -4.58 12.82
CA ASP A 155 -24.80 -5.41 13.31
C ASP A 155 -23.83 -5.69 12.16
N PHE A 156 -24.32 -6.08 10.97
CA PHE A 156 -23.47 -6.24 9.79
C PHE A 156 -22.74 -4.94 9.41
N ARG A 157 -23.44 -3.79 9.47
CA ARG A 157 -22.86 -2.49 9.15
C ARG A 157 -21.73 -2.08 10.10
N MET A 158 -21.85 -2.40 11.39
CA MET A 158 -20.84 -2.03 12.40
C MET A 158 -19.74 -3.08 12.53
N ASP A 159 -20.12 -4.34 12.65
CA ASP A 159 -19.17 -5.41 12.96
C ASP A 159 -18.41 -5.88 11.72
N THR A 160 -19.05 -5.85 10.55
CA THR A 160 -18.41 -6.28 9.30
C THR A 160 -17.96 -5.10 8.45
N LEU A 161 -18.88 -4.24 8.01
CA LEU A 161 -18.54 -3.20 7.04
C LEU A 161 -17.65 -2.11 7.64
N PHE A 162 -17.97 -1.60 8.82
CA PHE A 162 -17.14 -0.58 9.46
C PHE A 162 -15.77 -1.15 9.86
N THR A 163 -15.75 -2.20 10.69
CA THR A 163 -14.50 -2.82 11.15
C THR A 163 -13.63 -3.31 9.99
N GLY A 164 -14.24 -3.95 8.99
CA GLY A 164 -13.53 -4.42 7.80
C GLY A 164 -12.93 -3.28 6.99
N ASN A 165 -13.70 -2.21 6.69
CA ASN A 165 -13.17 -1.05 5.98
C ASN A 165 -12.09 -0.30 6.78
N THR A 166 -12.22 -0.23 8.12
CA THR A 166 -11.21 0.37 8.99
C THR A 166 -9.91 -0.43 8.94
N LEU A 167 -9.97 -1.75 9.17
CA LEU A 167 -8.79 -2.62 9.11
C LEU A 167 -8.15 -2.54 7.72
N ARG A 168 -8.95 -2.65 6.66
CA ARG A 168 -8.50 -2.56 5.28
C ARG A 168 -7.79 -1.24 4.99
N GLY A 169 -8.34 -0.12 5.46
CA GLY A 169 -7.72 1.20 5.36
C GLY A 169 -6.35 1.25 6.05
N LEU A 170 -6.24 0.72 7.28
CA LEU A 170 -4.97 0.67 8.03
C LEU A 170 -3.91 -0.17 7.31
N LEU A 171 -4.29 -1.31 6.74
CA LEU A 171 -3.38 -2.16 5.95
C LEU A 171 -2.91 -1.48 4.66
N LEU A 172 -3.81 -0.77 3.97
CA LEU A 172 -3.47 -0.01 2.77
C LEU A 172 -2.59 1.20 3.08
N TYR A 173 -2.71 1.83 4.25
CA TYR A 173 -1.72 2.79 4.72
C TYR A 173 -0.35 2.15 4.91
N GLY A 174 -0.29 0.95 5.52
CA GLY A 174 0.96 0.17 5.63
C GLY A 174 1.62 -0.08 4.26
N TYR A 175 0.83 -0.46 3.26
CA TYR A 175 1.29 -0.61 1.88
C TYR A 175 1.80 0.71 1.25
N ALA A 176 1.07 1.80 1.46
CA ALA A 176 1.47 3.11 0.93
C ALA A 176 2.81 3.56 1.52
N PHE A 177 3.01 3.39 2.83
CA PHE A 177 4.31 3.66 3.46
C PHE A 177 5.41 2.74 2.94
N ALA A 178 5.16 1.44 2.80
CA ALA A 178 6.15 0.51 2.21
C ALA A 178 6.58 0.94 0.80
N THR A 179 5.65 1.45 0.01
CA THR A 179 5.90 1.98 -1.32
C THR A 179 6.79 3.23 -1.27
N ILE A 180 6.49 4.18 -0.36
CA ILE A 180 7.33 5.37 -0.13
C ILE A 180 8.75 4.96 0.29
N GLY A 181 8.88 4.00 1.20
CA GLY A 181 10.18 3.49 1.64
C GLY A 181 10.98 2.87 0.49
N SER A 182 10.31 2.12 -0.40
CA SER A 182 10.93 1.53 -1.60
C SER A 182 11.41 2.61 -2.58
N ILE A 183 10.60 3.64 -2.82
CA ILE A 183 10.97 4.78 -3.67
C ILE A 183 12.16 5.53 -3.09
N ALA A 184 12.19 5.78 -1.77
CA ALA A 184 13.33 6.40 -1.10
C ALA A 184 14.61 5.58 -1.28
N GLY A 185 14.53 4.25 -1.19
CA GLY A 185 15.65 3.36 -1.44
C GLY A 185 16.19 3.46 -2.87
N ILE A 186 15.30 3.46 -3.87
CA ILE A 186 15.69 3.63 -5.28
C ILE A 186 16.33 5.01 -5.49
N ALA A 187 15.73 6.07 -4.95
CA ALA A 187 16.26 7.42 -5.05
C ALA A 187 17.64 7.54 -4.40
N ALA A 188 17.87 6.86 -3.27
CA ALA A 188 19.17 6.81 -2.63
C ALA A 188 20.24 6.22 -3.56
N VAL A 189 19.94 5.09 -4.22
CA VAL A 189 20.85 4.46 -5.19
C VAL A 189 21.18 5.43 -6.33
N VAL A 190 20.17 6.10 -6.90
CA VAL A 190 20.38 7.10 -7.97
C VAL A 190 21.29 8.23 -7.49
N CYS A 191 21.07 8.74 -6.27
CA CYS A 191 21.91 9.77 -5.67
C CYS A 191 23.37 9.30 -5.52
N PHE A 192 23.61 8.08 -5.05
CA PHE A 192 24.96 7.55 -4.90
C PHE A 192 25.67 7.35 -6.25
N VAL A 193 24.97 6.80 -7.25
CA VAL A 193 25.53 6.66 -8.61
C VAL A 193 25.87 8.01 -9.21
N GLY A 194 24.97 8.99 -9.08
CA GLY A 194 25.21 10.37 -9.53
C GLY A 194 26.39 11.03 -8.80
N ALA A 195 26.50 10.84 -7.48
CA ALA A 195 27.61 11.34 -6.69
C ALA A 195 28.95 10.75 -7.16
N VAL A 196 29.03 9.44 -7.38
CA VAL A 196 30.25 8.77 -7.87
C VAL A 196 30.61 9.28 -9.27
N ALA A 197 29.65 9.37 -10.18
CA ALA A 197 29.89 9.85 -11.53
C ALA A 197 30.44 11.30 -11.54
N LEU A 198 29.80 12.20 -10.79
CA LEU A 198 30.26 13.60 -10.69
C LEU A 198 31.60 13.72 -9.97
N ALA A 199 31.87 12.89 -8.96
CA ALA A 199 33.16 12.86 -8.29
C ALA A 199 34.30 12.48 -9.26
N ILE A 200 34.07 11.43 -10.08
CA ILE A 200 35.02 10.99 -11.11
C ILE A 200 35.27 12.10 -12.13
N LEU A 201 34.21 12.73 -12.66
CA LEU A 201 34.32 13.82 -13.63
C LEU A 201 35.02 15.05 -13.03
N GLY A 202 34.69 15.43 -11.80
CA GLY A 202 35.32 16.55 -11.10
C GLY A 202 36.81 16.33 -10.88
N VAL A 203 37.22 15.13 -10.45
CA VAL A 203 38.65 14.78 -10.31
C VAL A 203 39.37 14.83 -11.64
N PHE A 204 38.78 14.29 -12.71
CA PHE A 204 39.40 14.35 -14.04
C PHE A 204 39.47 15.77 -14.59
N GLY A 205 38.46 16.59 -14.38
CA GLY A 205 38.45 18.00 -14.76
C GLY A 205 39.55 18.80 -14.04
N LEU A 206 39.75 18.58 -12.74
CA LEU A 206 40.86 19.19 -12.00
C LEU A 206 42.23 18.74 -12.53
N ARG A 207 42.39 17.44 -12.84
CA ARG A 207 43.63 16.91 -13.44
C ARG A 207 43.90 17.50 -14.82
N HIS A 208 42.87 17.67 -15.65
CA HIS A 208 43.00 18.32 -16.96
C HIS A 208 43.40 19.79 -16.82
N ALA A 209 42.72 20.53 -15.96
CA ALA A 209 43.00 21.94 -15.71
C ALA A 209 44.43 22.18 -15.21
N GLY A 210 44.96 21.26 -14.39
CA GLY A 210 46.35 21.26 -13.94
C GLY A 210 47.35 21.07 -15.07
N LYS A 211 47.08 20.13 -16.00
CA LYS A 211 47.93 19.93 -17.19
C LYS A 211 47.91 21.15 -18.11
N VAL A 212 46.73 21.73 -18.37
CA VAL A 212 46.59 22.93 -19.20
C VAL A 212 47.36 24.11 -18.61
N ALA A 213 47.28 24.33 -17.29
CA ALA A 213 48.04 25.39 -16.62
C ALA A 213 49.56 25.20 -16.76
N ALA A 214 50.05 23.96 -16.66
CA ALA A 214 51.48 23.68 -16.84
C ALA A 214 51.95 23.98 -18.27
N THR A 215 51.14 23.63 -19.28
CA THR A 215 51.43 23.93 -20.69
C THR A 215 51.37 25.44 -20.98
N GLU A 216 50.35 26.15 -20.47
CA GLU A 216 50.23 27.61 -20.62
C GLU A 216 51.46 28.32 -20.00
N LYS A 217 51.94 27.87 -18.84
CA LYS A 217 53.15 28.41 -18.19
C LYS A 217 54.44 28.13 -18.96
N ALA A 218 54.55 26.98 -19.61
CA ALA A 218 55.74 26.62 -20.40
C ALA A 218 55.82 27.37 -21.75
N ALA A 219 54.70 27.91 -22.22
CA ALA A 219 54.61 28.67 -23.48
C ALA A 219 54.70 30.19 -23.30
N ALA A 220 54.76 30.68 -22.07
CA ALA A 220 54.87 32.09 -21.69
C ALA A 220 56.31 32.43 -21.27
#